data_AF-C9ZQ05-F1
#
_entry.id   AF-C9ZQ05-F1
#
_cell.length_a   1.000
_cell.length_b   1.000
_cell.length_c   1.000
_cell.angle_alpha   90.00
_cell.angle_beta   90.00
_cell.angle_gamma   90.00
#
_symmetry.space_group_name_H-M   'P 1'
#
loop_
_entity.id
_entity.type
_entity.pdbx_description
1 polymer ?
#
loop_
_entity_poly.entity_id
_entity_poly.type
_entity_poly.pdbx_seq_one_letter_code
_entity_poly.pdbx_strand_id
1 'polypeptide(L)'
;MIMWKKLLGLIVGVVSMTMMPVSCVEQEIVNEDEFKTLCEFVSLAEQINESLKGIKEKSGVKMASLQKRVTDILYGTGVSHVDKMVWKRYRGQDCGEDNRDRPAVAGKALVKDLLCLCEGRDGRSTLKDICYTGNDKRYNSAKWEDSVHHKNTWNELQNKCERGRSEGVPTRTEFQGMRKRLETRIKERKRSGGRGNYIYGGNKDDAPTLCDGQESQTNGICVMYPEGSEEDSTIGIKWLGELKDLVEEVEEMSKSASTHTEPTTKPTTGTKADTNRDTRTKRNPKESSPTERSDEPQKNGNPNTQTATSTETALTTARPPEEQKSSSKIILQFLRIFLFLLSV
;
A
#
# COMPACT_ATOMS: atom_id res chain seq x y z
N MET A 1 10.34 -97.48 9.77
CA MET A 1 8.92 -97.16 9.46
C MET A 1 8.63 -95.75 9.99
N ILE A 2 8.61 -94.78 9.07
CA ILE A 2 7.78 -93.55 9.04
C ILE A 2 7.68 -92.77 10.37
N MET A 3 8.62 -91.86 10.65
CA MET A 3 8.54 -90.40 10.40
C MET A 3 7.44 -89.63 11.14
N TRP A 4 7.90 -88.92 12.18
CA TRP A 4 7.51 -87.59 12.65
C TRP A 4 6.33 -86.91 11.94
N LYS A 5 5.29 -86.61 12.71
CA LYS A 5 4.30 -85.59 12.35
C LYS A 5 3.66 -84.98 13.60
N LYS A 6 3.71 -83.65 13.65
CA LYS A 6 2.85 -82.71 14.40
C LYS A 6 3.23 -82.42 15.85
N LEU A 7 4.01 -81.35 16.06
CA LEU A 7 3.47 -80.05 16.51
C LEU A 7 4.59 -78.99 16.43
N LEU A 8 4.60 -78.23 15.34
CA LEU A 8 5.36 -76.99 15.20
C LEU A 8 4.33 -75.93 14.79
N GLY A 9 4.20 -74.89 15.60
CA GLY A 9 3.22 -73.83 15.39
C GLY A 9 3.27 -72.79 16.51
N LEU A 10 4.49 -72.38 16.89
CA LEU A 10 4.74 -71.26 17.78
C LEU A 10 5.45 -70.17 16.95
N ILE A 11 4.92 -68.95 17.03
CA ILE A 11 5.54 -67.67 16.63
C ILE A 11 5.61 -67.42 15.11
N VAL A 12 4.68 -66.62 14.58
CA VAL A 12 4.93 -65.24 14.09
C VAL A 12 3.56 -64.56 14.05
N GLY A 13 3.17 -63.91 15.15
CA GLY A 13 2.10 -62.92 15.10
C GLY A 13 2.65 -61.72 14.33
N VAL A 14 2.25 -61.58 13.07
CA VAL A 14 2.46 -60.37 12.28
C VAL A 14 1.60 -59.28 12.91
N VAL A 15 2.14 -58.58 13.91
CA VAL A 15 1.69 -57.23 14.21
C VAL A 15 2.26 -56.35 13.09
N SER A 16 1.61 -56.40 11.93
CA SER A 16 1.64 -55.26 11.02
C SER A 16 0.90 -54.15 11.74
N MET A 17 1.61 -53.43 12.61
CA MET A 17 1.35 -52.01 12.79
C MET A 17 1.56 -51.43 11.40
N THR A 18 0.48 -51.35 10.62
CA THR A 18 0.36 -50.30 9.63
C THR A 18 0.48 -49.02 10.44
N MET A 19 1.71 -48.50 10.53
CA MET A 19 1.91 -47.09 10.74
C MET A 19 1.15 -46.45 9.59
N MET A 20 -0.10 -46.06 9.88
CA MET A 20 -0.78 -45.02 9.13
C MET A 20 0.29 -43.95 8.93
N PRO A 21 0.63 -43.55 7.69
CA PRO A 21 1.45 -42.38 7.53
C PRO A 21 0.73 -41.32 8.36
N VAL A 22 1.41 -40.82 9.39
CA VAL A 22 1.06 -39.53 9.97
C VAL A 22 1.05 -38.65 8.74
N SER A 23 -0.16 -38.38 8.24
CA SER A 23 -0.34 -37.35 7.24
C SER A 23 0.30 -36.17 7.94
N CYS A 24 1.45 -35.73 7.44
CA CYS A 24 1.93 -34.41 7.76
C CYS A 24 0.76 -33.51 7.39
N VAL A 25 -0.08 -33.20 8.38
CA VAL A 25 -1.04 -32.12 8.25
C VAL A 25 -0.10 -30.94 8.11
N GLU A 26 0.15 -30.50 6.87
CA GLU A 26 0.77 -29.22 6.63
C GLU A 26 -0.04 -28.24 7.46
N GLN A 27 0.62 -27.71 8.50
CA GLN A 27 -0.02 -26.77 9.39
C GLN A 27 -0.29 -25.54 8.53
N GLU A 28 -1.57 -25.29 8.22
CA GLU A 28 -1.97 -24.23 7.31
C GLU A 28 -1.47 -22.89 7.86
N ILE A 29 -0.63 -22.18 7.09
CA ILE A 29 -0.11 -20.87 7.46
C ILE A 29 -1.27 -19.88 7.38
N VAL A 30 -1.71 -19.37 8.53
CA VAL A 30 -2.87 -18.49 8.62
C VAL A 30 -2.57 -17.18 7.90
N ASN A 31 -3.47 -16.70 7.04
CA ASN A 31 -3.31 -15.44 6.30
C ASN A 31 -2.09 -15.36 5.37
N GLU A 32 -1.47 -16.48 4.97
CA GLU A 32 -0.26 -16.43 4.13
C GLU A 32 -0.49 -15.71 2.80
N ASP A 33 -1.57 -16.05 2.12
CA ASP A 33 -1.89 -15.47 0.83
C ASP A 33 -2.38 -14.02 0.96
N GLU A 34 -3.10 -13.72 2.03
CA GLU A 34 -3.56 -12.37 2.36
C GLU A 34 -2.37 -11.46 2.63
N PHE A 35 -1.40 -11.95 3.39
CA PHE A 35 -0.13 -11.29 3.62
C PHE A 35 0.64 -11.05 2.31
N LYS A 36 0.82 -12.09 1.49
CA LYS A 36 1.48 -11.96 0.17
C LYS A 36 0.81 -10.89 -0.68
N THR A 37 -0.52 -10.89 -0.73
CA THR A 37 -1.30 -9.91 -1.50
C THR A 37 -1.07 -8.48 -1.00
N LEU A 38 -1.09 -8.23 0.32
CA LEU A 38 -0.78 -6.90 0.86
C LEU A 38 0.69 -6.50 0.67
N CYS A 39 1.63 -7.45 0.71
CA CYS A 39 3.04 -7.21 0.39
C CYS A 39 3.27 -6.76 -1.05
N GLU A 40 2.43 -7.19 -2.01
CA GLU A 40 2.48 -6.67 -3.37
C GLU A 40 2.22 -5.15 -3.36
N PHE A 41 1.24 -4.66 -2.59
CA PHE A 41 0.94 -3.23 -2.48
C PHE A 41 2.03 -2.43 -1.77
N VAL A 42 2.69 -3.02 -0.75
CA VAL A 42 3.88 -2.43 -0.13
C VAL A 42 4.98 -2.26 -1.17
N SER A 43 5.27 -3.33 -1.93
CA SER A 43 6.30 -3.30 -2.97
C SER A 43 5.98 -2.28 -4.06
N LEU A 44 4.71 -2.16 -4.46
CA LEU A 44 4.25 -1.16 -5.42
C LEU A 44 4.50 0.26 -4.92
N ALA A 45 4.16 0.53 -3.65
CA ALA A 45 4.36 1.84 -3.02
C ALA A 45 5.86 2.20 -2.93
N GLU A 46 6.71 1.23 -2.55
CA GLU A 46 8.16 1.40 -2.55
C GLU A 46 8.72 1.65 -3.95
N GLN A 47 8.25 0.90 -4.96
CA GLN A 47 8.66 1.06 -6.35
C GLN A 47 8.30 2.45 -6.90
N ILE A 48 7.13 2.99 -6.55
CA ILE A 48 6.76 4.38 -6.86
C ILE A 48 7.77 5.34 -6.21
N ASN A 49 8.08 5.14 -4.93
CA ASN A 49 9.01 6.01 -4.21
C ASN A 49 10.41 6.04 -4.82
N GLU A 50 10.93 4.88 -5.24
CA GLU A 50 12.22 4.79 -5.95
C GLU A 50 12.14 5.43 -7.35
N SER A 51 11.06 5.20 -8.09
CA SER A 51 10.85 5.83 -9.40
C SER A 51 10.86 7.35 -9.30
N LEU A 52 10.24 7.91 -8.27
CA LEU A 52 10.22 9.35 -7.99
C LEU A 52 11.61 9.93 -7.69
N LYS A 53 12.54 9.15 -7.13
CA LYS A 53 13.94 9.59 -6.95
C LYS A 53 14.70 9.66 -8.28
N GLY A 54 14.35 8.80 -9.22
CA GLY A 54 14.98 8.73 -10.55
C GLY A 54 14.53 9.82 -11.52
N ILE A 55 13.32 10.39 -11.33
CA ILE A 55 12.80 11.50 -12.16
C ILE A 55 13.50 12.80 -11.76
N LYS A 56 14.68 13.04 -12.32
CA LYS A 56 15.33 14.36 -12.30
C LYS A 56 14.58 15.28 -13.28
N GLU A 57 14.28 16.52 -12.83
CA GLU A 57 14.15 17.75 -13.65
C GLU A 57 12.83 18.56 -13.76
N LYS A 58 11.69 18.30 -13.09
CA LYS A 58 10.53 19.24 -13.27
C LYS A 58 9.83 19.86 -12.07
N SER A 59 10.09 19.46 -10.83
CA SER A 59 9.89 20.29 -9.62
C SER A 59 10.12 19.45 -8.37
N GLY A 60 11.19 19.73 -7.62
CA GLY A 60 11.47 19.01 -6.37
C GLY A 60 10.30 19.04 -5.38
N VAL A 61 9.49 20.10 -5.40
CA VAL A 61 8.28 20.26 -4.58
C VAL A 61 7.21 19.21 -4.94
N LYS A 62 6.94 18.97 -6.23
CA LYS A 62 5.96 17.94 -6.64
C LYS A 62 6.44 16.55 -6.27
N MET A 63 7.72 16.25 -6.47
CA MET A 63 8.29 14.93 -6.13
C MET A 63 8.20 14.66 -4.63
N ALA A 64 8.58 15.63 -3.79
CA ALA A 64 8.45 15.51 -2.34
C ALA A 64 6.99 15.30 -1.90
N SER A 65 6.04 15.98 -2.56
CA SER A 65 4.61 15.78 -2.30
C SER A 65 4.14 14.36 -2.65
N LEU A 66 4.61 13.77 -3.76
CA LEU A 66 4.27 12.40 -4.15
C LEU A 66 4.92 11.36 -3.23
N GLN A 67 6.17 11.58 -2.82
CA GLN A 67 6.85 10.73 -1.82
C GLN A 67 6.15 10.79 -0.46
N LYS A 68 5.64 11.97 -0.07
CA LYS A 68 4.80 12.11 1.12
C LYS A 68 3.53 11.27 0.99
N ARG A 69 2.86 11.27 -0.18
CA ARG A 69 1.68 10.42 -0.41
C ARG A 69 2.01 8.94 -0.28
N VAL A 70 3.14 8.46 -0.80
CA VAL A 70 3.61 7.08 -0.55
C VAL A 70 3.67 6.78 0.95
N THR A 71 4.30 7.69 1.70
CA THR A 71 4.47 7.53 3.15
C THR A 71 3.11 7.53 3.88
N ASP A 72 2.21 8.43 3.48
CA ASP A 72 0.86 8.54 4.03
C ASP A 72 0.02 7.28 3.74
N ILE A 73 0.16 6.66 2.56
CA ILE A 73 -0.49 5.39 2.20
C ILE A 73 -0.01 4.25 3.10
N LEU A 74 1.30 4.17 3.32
CA LEU A 74 1.91 3.10 4.12
C LEU A 74 1.56 3.24 5.61
N TYR A 75 1.77 4.42 6.20
CA TYR A 75 1.75 4.61 7.65
C TYR A 75 0.56 5.46 8.16
N GLY A 76 -0.20 6.06 7.26
CA GLY A 76 -1.28 6.99 7.57
C GLY A 76 -0.85 8.46 7.44
N THR A 77 -1.84 9.34 7.24
CA THR A 77 -1.62 10.77 6.98
C THR A 77 -0.76 11.44 8.06
N GLY A 78 0.37 12.02 7.65
CA GLY A 78 1.27 12.77 8.53
C GLY A 78 2.15 11.89 9.42
N VAL A 79 2.20 10.58 9.18
CA VAL A 79 2.99 9.62 9.95
C VAL A 79 4.13 9.11 9.09
N SER A 80 5.36 9.13 9.62
CA SER A 80 6.53 8.69 8.86
C SER A 80 6.93 7.23 9.13
N HIS A 81 6.61 6.69 10.31
CA HIS A 81 7.01 5.35 10.75
C HIS A 81 6.01 4.74 11.74
N VAL A 82 6.07 3.42 11.92
CA VAL A 82 5.16 2.65 12.81
C VAL A 82 5.20 3.09 14.26
N ASP A 83 6.37 3.48 14.81
CA ASP A 83 6.47 3.96 16.20
C ASP A 83 5.74 5.30 16.43
N LYS A 84 5.36 6.00 15.35
CA LYS A 84 4.61 7.26 15.37
C LYS A 84 3.14 7.07 15.01
N MET A 85 2.71 5.87 14.65
CA MET A 85 1.31 5.58 14.38
C MET A 85 0.50 5.69 15.67
N VAL A 86 -0.69 6.28 15.56
CA VAL A 86 -1.66 6.29 16.66
C VAL A 86 -2.36 4.94 16.68
N TRP A 87 -2.13 4.19 17.74
CA TRP A 87 -2.80 2.93 18.04
C TRP A 87 -3.93 3.18 19.03
N LYS A 88 -5.03 2.46 18.85
CA LYS A 88 -6.17 2.54 19.78
C LYS A 88 -5.90 1.68 21.00
N ARG A 89 -6.77 1.79 22.01
CA ARG A 89 -6.65 0.98 23.22
C ARG A 89 -6.85 -0.51 22.94
N TYR A 90 -7.70 -0.83 21.96
CA TYR A 90 -8.08 -2.20 21.62
C TYR A 90 -7.88 -2.46 20.14
N ARG A 91 -7.36 -3.64 19.81
CA ARG A 91 -7.11 -4.08 18.44
C ARG A 91 -8.33 -4.01 17.54
N GLY A 92 -9.51 -4.38 18.04
CA GLY A 92 -10.76 -4.27 17.29
C GLY A 92 -11.07 -2.85 16.80
N GLN A 93 -10.58 -1.81 17.50
CA GLN A 93 -10.80 -0.42 17.08
C GLN A 93 -9.91 0.01 15.89
N ASP A 94 -8.80 -0.69 15.67
CA ASP A 94 -7.88 -0.46 14.56
C ASP A 94 -8.11 -1.45 13.41
N CYS A 95 -8.37 -2.71 13.74
CA CYS A 95 -8.45 -3.83 12.80
C CYS A 95 -9.88 -4.19 12.41
N GLY A 96 -10.89 -3.81 13.19
CA GLY A 96 -12.28 -4.11 12.87
C GLY A 96 -13.09 -4.65 14.05
N GLU A 97 -14.25 -4.04 14.29
CA GLU A 97 -15.24 -4.51 15.25
C GLU A 97 -16.64 -4.13 14.78
N ASP A 98 -17.48 -5.15 14.58
CA ASP A 98 -18.88 -5.03 14.13
C ASP A 98 -19.81 -4.62 15.29
N ASN A 99 -19.52 -3.45 15.88
CA ASN A 99 -20.35 -2.85 16.92
C ASN A 99 -21.58 -2.19 16.32
N ARG A 100 -22.75 -2.45 16.92
CA ARG A 100 -24.07 -2.07 16.38
C ARG A 100 -24.21 -0.57 16.11
N ASP A 101 -23.64 0.26 16.97
CA ASP A 101 -23.87 1.71 16.96
C ASP A 101 -22.77 2.48 16.24
N ARG A 102 -21.54 1.95 16.23
CA ARG A 102 -20.35 2.56 15.61
C ARG A 102 -19.36 1.46 15.21
N PRO A 103 -19.44 0.92 13.97
CA PRO A 103 -18.46 -0.04 13.52
C PRO A 103 -17.08 0.60 13.52
N ALA A 104 -16.11 -0.08 14.10
CA ALA A 104 -14.71 0.27 13.93
C ALA A 104 -14.19 -0.47 12.70
N VAL A 105 -13.53 0.26 11.81
CA VAL A 105 -13.06 -0.26 10.53
C VAL A 105 -11.62 0.14 10.27
N ALA A 106 -10.91 -0.75 9.60
CA ALA A 106 -9.54 -0.61 9.17
C ALA A 106 -9.44 0.10 7.81
N GLY A 107 -8.35 -0.08 7.08
CA GLY A 107 -8.20 0.46 5.71
C GLY A 107 -7.63 1.88 5.65
N LYS A 108 -7.21 2.45 6.78
CA LYS A 108 -6.63 3.81 6.81
C LYS A 108 -5.15 3.87 6.42
N ALA A 109 -4.40 2.80 6.65
CA ALA A 109 -2.97 2.71 6.38
C ALA A 109 -2.60 1.25 6.13
N LEU A 110 -1.85 0.99 5.06
CA LEU A 110 -1.53 -0.37 4.63
C LEU A 110 -0.75 -1.16 5.70
N VAL A 111 0.21 -0.52 6.37
CA VAL A 111 1.03 -1.18 7.41
C VAL A 111 0.21 -1.56 8.64
N LYS A 112 -0.81 -0.75 8.99
CA LYS A 112 -1.73 -1.11 10.08
C LYS A 112 -2.50 -2.37 9.75
N ASP A 113 -3.01 -2.47 8.53
CA ASP A 113 -3.77 -3.64 8.07
C ASP A 113 -2.89 -4.90 8.03
N LEU A 114 -1.62 -4.79 7.62
CA LEU A 114 -0.64 -5.88 7.68
C LEU A 114 -0.40 -6.35 9.13
N LEU A 115 -0.21 -5.44 10.08
CA LEU A 115 -0.06 -5.78 11.49
C LEU A 115 -1.33 -6.46 12.04
N CYS A 116 -2.51 -6.00 11.63
CA CYS A 116 -3.80 -6.63 11.93
C CYS A 116 -3.96 -8.04 11.34
N LEU A 117 -3.26 -8.40 10.27
CA LEU A 117 -3.28 -9.77 9.73
C LEU A 117 -2.24 -10.69 10.39
N CYS A 118 -1.15 -10.12 10.89
CA CYS A 118 0.05 -10.90 11.23
C CYS A 118 0.40 -10.94 12.72
N GLU A 119 -0.25 -10.14 13.57
CA GLU A 119 -0.11 -10.21 15.02
C GLU A 119 -1.30 -10.92 15.66
N GLY A 120 -1.04 -12.04 16.33
CA GLY A 120 -2.03 -12.75 17.14
C GLY A 120 -2.16 -12.15 18.54
N ARG A 121 -3.25 -12.46 19.24
CA ARG A 121 -3.42 -12.08 20.66
C ARG A 121 -2.73 -13.07 21.58
N ASP A 122 -2.09 -12.59 22.65
CA ASP A 122 -1.61 -13.42 23.76
C ASP A 122 -2.75 -14.23 24.41
N GLY A 123 -2.48 -15.47 24.81
CA GLY A 123 -3.42 -16.31 25.56
C GLY A 123 -3.73 -17.65 24.89
N ARG A 124 -5.01 -18.07 24.92
CA ARG A 124 -5.48 -19.43 24.53
C ARG A 124 -5.31 -19.80 23.04
N SER A 125 -4.87 -18.87 22.19
CA SER A 125 -4.68 -19.16 20.77
C SER A 125 -3.34 -19.88 20.57
N THR A 126 -3.37 -21.09 20.02
CA THR A 126 -2.17 -21.87 19.66
C THR A 126 -1.65 -21.56 18.26
N LEU A 127 -2.19 -20.52 17.60
CA LEU A 127 -1.80 -20.15 16.25
C LEU A 127 -0.28 -19.93 16.13
N LYS A 128 0.32 -20.70 15.25
CA LYS A 128 1.68 -20.51 14.80
C LYS A 128 1.61 -20.21 13.31
N ASP A 129 2.71 -19.73 12.77
CA ASP A 129 2.84 -19.53 11.33
C ASP A 129 1.77 -18.57 10.80
N ILE A 130 1.64 -17.39 11.42
CA ILE A 130 0.71 -16.34 10.96
C ILE A 130 1.41 -15.55 9.85
N CYS A 131 0.82 -15.41 8.68
CA CYS A 131 1.35 -14.75 7.48
C CYS A 131 2.59 -15.41 6.84
N TYR A 132 3.45 -16.08 7.61
CA TYR A 132 4.61 -16.84 7.14
C TYR A 132 5.07 -17.85 8.19
N THR A 133 5.78 -18.89 7.74
CA THR A 133 6.37 -19.91 8.61
C THR A 133 7.28 -19.28 9.67
N GLY A 134 7.09 -19.69 10.92
CA GLY A 134 7.84 -19.24 12.08
C GLY A 134 7.34 -17.94 12.69
N ASN A 135 6.32 -17.28 12.13
CA ASN A 135 5.73 -16.13 12.79
C ASN A 135 4.80 -16.55 13.92
N ASP A 136 5.23 -16.30 15.15
CA ASP A 136 4.45 -16.48 16.37
C ASP A 136 4.22 -15.17 17.13
N LYS A 137 4.35 -14.01 16.45
CA LYS A 137 4.22 -12.69 17.09
C LYS A 137 2.86 -12.53 17.75
N ARG A 138 2.91 -12.22 19.04
CA ARG A 138 1.74 -11.95 19.88
C ARG A 138 1.81 -10.60 20.55
N TYR A 139 0.66 -9.96 20.67
CA TYR A 139 0.48 -8.76 21.47
C TYR A 139 -0.30 -9.08 22.76
N ASN A 140 0.05 -8.38 23.83
CA ASN A 140 -0.74 -8.39 25.05
C ASN A 140 -1.98 -7.51 24.85
N SER A 141 -3.18 -8.05 25.06
CA SER A 141 -4.43 -7.31 24.84
C SER A 141 -4.60 -6.03 25.66
N ALA A 142 -3.90 -5.90 26.79
CA ALA A 142 -3.87 -4.68 27.57
C ALA A 142 -2.89 -3.62 27.03
N LYS A 143 -2.10 -3.96 26.00
CA LYS A 143 -0.99 -3.18 25.45
C LYS A 143 -1.02 -3.10 23.92
N TRP A 144 -2.19 -3.16 23.29
CA TRP A 144 -2.30 -2.92 21.83
C TRP A 144 -1.82 -1.52 21.42
N GLU A 145 -1.71 -0.57 22.35
CA GLU A 145 -1.18 0.76 22.05
C GLU A 145 0.36 0.83 22.02
N ASP A 146 1.06 -0.28 22.25
CA ASP A 146 2.53 -0.35 22.28
C ASP A 146 3.14 -0.24 20.87
N SER A 147 3.41 0.99 20.45
CA SER A 147 3.97 1.27 19.13
C SER A 147 5.38 0.70 18.90
N VAL A 148 6.15 0.41 19.97
CA VAL A 148 7.48 -0.20 19.84
C VAL A 148 7.36 -1.67 19.46
N HIS A 149 6.39 -2.39 20.04
CA HIS A 149 6.10 -3.76 19.64
C HIS A 149 5.73 -3.84 18.15
N HIS A 150 4.78 -3.01 17.71
CA HIS A 150 4.34 -2.97 16.31
C HIS A 150 5.46 -2.62 15.33
N LYS A 151 6.36 -1.71 15.71
CA LYS A 151 7.54 -1.39 14.91
C LYS A 151 8.45 -2.59 14.73
N ASN A 152 8.70 -3.35 15.79
CA ASN A 152 9.56 -4.53 15.71
C ASN A 152 8.92 -5.59 14.82
N THR A 153 7.62 -5.84 14.96
CA THR A 153 6.89 -6.74 14.06
C THR A 153 6.98 -6.24 12.62
N TRP A 154 6.70 -4.96 12.36
CA TRP A 154 6.75 -4.40 11.01
C TRP A 154 8.12 -4.57 10.35
N ASN A 155 9.21 -4.32 11.07
CA ASN A 155 10.56 -4.52 10.53
C ASN A 155 10.78 -5.97 10.05
N GLU A 156 10.21 -6.95 10.75
CA GLU A 156 10.27 -8.35 10.32
C GLU A 156 9.36 -8.62 9.12
N LEU A 157 8.13 -8.11 9.13
CA LEU A 157 7.17 -8.24 8.03
C LEU A 157 7.70 -7.62 6.73
N GLN A 158 8.27 -6.42 6.83
CA GLN A 158 8.79 -5.69 5.68
C GLN A 158 9.86 -6.50 4.94
N ASN A 159 10.81 -7.09 5.69
CA ASN A 159 11.85 -7.95 5.11
C ASN A 159 11.27 -9.22 4.44
N LYS A 160 10.05 -9.65 4.82
CA LYS A 160 9.36 -10.79 4.22
C LYS A 160 8.54 -10.42 2.98
N CYS A 161 8.17 -9.14 2.84
CA CYS A 161 7.51 -8.64 1.63
C CYS A 161 8.45 -8.54 0.42
N GLU A 162 9.77 -8.54 0.62
CA GLU A 162 10.77 -8.39 -0.44
C GLU A 162 10.82 -9.60 -1.40
N ARG A 163 9.89 -9.64 -2.36
CA ARG A 163 9.98 -10.51 -3.55
C ARG A 163 9.48 -9.76 -4.78
N GLY A 164 10.41 -9.46 -5.69
CA GLY A 164 10.12 -9.01 -7.05
C GLY A 164 9.79 -7.51 -7.16
N ARG A 165 10.83 -6.66 -7.10
CA ARG A 165 10.70 -5.31 -7.65
C ARG A 165 10.68 -5.45 -9.17
N SER A 166 9.55 -5.16 -9.81
CA SER A 166 9.58 -4.92 -11.25
C SER A 166 10.37 -3.63 -11.51
N GLU A 167 11.14 -3.62 -12.59
CA GLU A 167 11.83 -2.40 -13.00
C GLU A 167 10.83 -1.46 -13.68
N GLY A 168 10.93 -0.16 -13.38
CA GLY A 168 10.13 0.87 -14.04
C GLY A 168 8.99 1.44 -13.18
N VAL A 169 8.22 2.34 -13.80
CA VAL A 169 7.09 3.02 -13.18
C VAL A 169 5.87 2.11 -13.21
N PRO A 170 5.21 1.85 -12.06
CA PRO A 170 4.00 1.06 -12.03
C PRO A 170 2.88 1.63 -12.89
N THR A 171 2.07 0.72 -13.44
CA THR A 171 0.95 1.05 -14.33
C THR A 171 -0.40 0.83 -13.65
N ARG A 172 -1.43 1.53 -14.15
CA ARG A 172 -2.84 1.32 -13.76
C ARG A 172 -3.24 -0.14 -13.95
N THR A 173 -2.77 -0.81 -15.02
CA THR A 173 -3.09 -2.22 -15.28
C THR A 173 -2.53 -3.15 -14.20
N GLU A 174 -1.29 -2.96 -13.78
CA GLU A 174 -0.68 -3.74 -12.69
C GLU A 174 -1.46 -3.55 -11.39
N PHE A 175 -1.76 -2.30 -11.02
CA PHE A 175 -2.57 -1.98 -9.84
C PHE A 175 -3.95 -2.65 -9.89
N GLN A 176 -4.64 -2.60 -11.03
CA GLN A 176 -5.96 -3.24 -11.19
C GLN A 176 -5.88 -4.77 -11.06
N GLY A 177 -4.78 -5.39 -11.53
CA GLY A 177 -4.51 -6.81 -11.32
C GLY A 177 -4.38 -7.17 -9.84
N MET A 178 -3.63 -6.37 -9.07
CA MET A 178 -3.47 -6.55 -7.62
C MET A 178 -4.78 -6.32 -6.87
N ARG A 179 -5.52 -5.28 -7.23
CA ARG A 179 -6.84 -4.97 -6.65
C ARG A 179 -7.81 -6.13 -6.82
N LYS A 180 -7.88 -6.74 -8.01
CA LYS A 180 -8.72 -7.92 -8.24
C LYS A 180 -8.31 -9.10 -7.35
N ARG A 181 -7.01 -9.36 -7.17
CA ARG A 181 -6.53 -10.41 -6.25
C ARG A 181 -6.98 -10.15 -4.81
N LEU A 182 -6.86 -8.91 -4.34
CA LEU A 182 -7.37 -8.49 -3.03
C LEU A 182 -8.88 -8.75 -2.90
N GLU A 183 -9.67 -8.26 -3.86
CA GLU A 183 -11.13 -8.38 -3.86
C GLU A 183 -11.61 -9.85 -3.85
N THR A 184 -10.91 -10.77 -4.54
CA THR A 184 -11.28 -12.20 -4.56
C THR A 184 -11.19 -12.90 -3.20
N ARG A 185 -10.45 -12.32 -2.25
CA ARG A 185 -10.23 -12.86 -0.90
C ARG A 185 -11.00 -12.12 0.18
N ILE A 186 -11.69 -11.04 -0.20
CA ILE A 186 -12.55 -10.30 0.71
C ILE A 186 -13.90 -11.01 0.80
N LYS A 187 -14.36 -11.23 2.04
CA LYS A 187 -15.64 -11.84 2.36
C LYS A 187 -16.63 -10.75 2.74
N GLU A 188 -17.80 -10.74 2.13
CA GLU A 188 -18.89 -9.86 2.53
C GLU A 188 -19.58 -10.40 3.78
N ARG A 189 -19.70 -9.59 4.83
CA ARG A 189 -20.51 -9.86 6.01
C ARG A 189 -21.76 -9.01 5.97
N LYS A 190 -22.88 -9.61 5.61
CA LYS A 190 -24.19 -8.95 5.64
C LYS A 190 -24.70 -8.82 7.06
N ARG A 191 -25.23 -7.65 7.39
CA ARG A 191 -25.89 -7.39 8.67
C ARG A 191 -27.39 -7.47 8.50
N SER A 192 -28.10 -8.07 9.46
CA SER A 192 -29.56 -8.03 9.46
C SER A 192 -30.02 -6.57 9.66
N GLY A 193 -30.68 -6.01 8.64
CA GLY A 193 -31.27 -4.67 8.69
C GLY A 193 -30.33 -3.49 8.45
N GLY A 194 -29.15 -3.66 7.85
CA GLY A 194 -28.25 -2.54 7.55
C GLY A 194 -27.07 -2.86 6.64
N ARG A 195 -26.19 -1.87 6.44
CA ARG A 195 -24.95 -2.00 5.67
C ARG A 195 -24.01 -3.03 6.28
N GLY A 196 -23.43 -3.87 5.43
CA GLY A 196 -22.48 -4.91 5.82
C GLY A 196 -21.07 -4.36 6.02
N ASN A 197 -20.16 -5.23 6.44
CA ASN A 197 -18.72 -4.97 6.43
C ASN A 197 -18.03 -6.00 5.54
N TYR A 198 -16.82 -5.69 5.11
CA TYR A 198 -15.98 -6.56 4.32
C TYR A 198 -14.84 -7.10 5.18
N ILE A 199 -14.61 -8.40 5.17
CA ILE A 199 -13.59 -9.05 6.00
C ILE A 199 -12.48 -9.60 5.13
N TYR A 200 -11.24 -9.35 5.55
CA TYR A 200 -10.04 -9.87 4.92
C TYR A 200 -9.20 -10.66 5.92
N GLY A 201 -8.73 -11.85 5.53
CA GLY A 201 -8.08 -12.80 6.43
C GLY A 201 -9.04 -13.55 7.36
N GLY A 202 -8.46 -14.37 8.23
CA GLY A 202 -9.16 -15.30 9.10
C GLY A 202 -9.48 -16.64 8.41
N ASN A 203 -9.85 -17.65 9.21
CA ASN A 203 -10.14 -18.98 8.69
C ASN A 203 -11.37 -19.02 7.78
N LYS A 204 -11.36 -20.00 6.87
CA LYS A 204 -12.06 -19.93 5.58
C LYS A 204 -13.58 -19.85 5.66
N ASP A 205 -14.22 -20.24 6.77
CA ASP A 205 -15.67 -20.48 6.77
C ASP A 205 -16.51 -19.51 7.62
N ASP A 206 -15.91 -18.76 8.56
CA ASP A 206 -16.65 -17.85 9.44
C ASP A 206 -16.29 -16.38 9.18
N ALA A 207 -17.31 -15.52 9.19
CA ALA A 207 -17.15 -14.06 9.12
C ALA A 207 -17.11 -13.49 10.55
N PRO A 208 -15.93 -13.27 11.17
CA PRO A 208 -15.82 -12.80 12.54
C PRO A 208 -16.58 -11.48 12.76
N THR A 209 -17.05 -11.27 13.99
CA THR A 209 -17.62 -9.99 14.46
C THR A 209 -16.57 -9.07 15.07
N LEU A 210 -15.39 -9.61 15.40
CA LEU A 210 -14.31 -8.87 16.03
C LEU A 210 -12.95 -9.34 15.49
N CYS A 211 -12.14 -8.41 15.00
CA CYS A 211 -10.76 -8.69 14.61
C CYS A 211 -9.81 -8.30 15.75
N ASP A 212 -9.77 -9.11 16.82
CA ASP A 212 -8.89 -8.91 17.97
C ASP A 212 -7.66 -9.81 17.98
N GLY A 213 -7.43 -10.61 16.93
CA GLY A 213 -6.25 -11.46 16.83
C GLY A 213 -6.38 -12.78 17.62
N GLN A 214 -7.55 -13.05 18.20
CA GLN A 214 -7.87 -14.35 18.78
C GLN A 214 -8.73 -15.15 17.82
N GLU A 215 -8.38 -16.41 17.61
CA GLU A 215 -9.25 -17.33 16.89
C GLU A 215 -10.35 -17.85 17.81
N SER A 216 -11.60 -17.62 17.43
CA SER A 216 -12.78 -18.21 18.04
C SER A 216 -13.94 -18.19 17.05
N GLN A 217 -15.12 -18.68 17.44
CA GLN A 217 -16.32 -18.62 16.60
C GLN A 217 -16.73 -17.19 16.20
N THR A 218 -16.35 -16.18 16.99
CA THR A 218 -16.79 -14.78 16.77
C THR A 218 -15.63 -13.81 16.56
N ASN A 219 -14.40 -14.27 16.79
CA ASN A 219 -13.19 -13.46 16.71
C ASN A 219 -12.22 -14.04 15.70
N GLY A 220 -11.40 -13.19 15.08
CA GLY A 220 -10.38 -13.63 14.14
C GLY A 220 -9.11 -12.80 14.10
N ILE A 221 -8.10 -13.37 13.47
CA ILE A 221 -6.93 -12.64 12.96
C ILE A 221 -7.30 -12.14 11.55
N CYS A 222 -7.90 -10.96 11.50
CA CYS A 222 -8.51 -10.41 10.29
C CYS A 222 -8.44 -8.89 10.27
N VAL A 223 -8.95 -8.33 9.17
CA VAL A 223 -9.18 -6.91 8.96
C VAL A 223 -10.64 -6.70 8.51
N MET A 224 -11.34 -5.70 9.04
CA MET A 224 -12.68 -5.31 8.59
C MET A 224 -12.66 -3.96 7.90
N TYR A 225 -13.19 -3.89 6.70
CA TYR A 225 -13.35 -2.68 5.90
C TYR A 225 -14.81 -2.24 5.85
N PRO A 226 -15.06 -0.93 5.77
CA PRO A 226 -16.41 -0.42 5.56
C PRO A 226 -16.87 -0.70 4.13
N GLU A 227 -18.18 -0.61 3.91
CA GLU A 227 -18.72 -0.43 2.56
C GLU A 227 -18.22 0.89 1.96
N GLY A 228 -17.83 0.85 0.69
CA GLY A 228 -17.40 2.03 -0.04
C GLY A 228 -18.56 2.75 -0.74
N SER A 229 -18.24 3.84 -1.43
CA SER A 229 -19.18 4.55 -2.31
C SER A 229 -19.19 3.89 -3.69
N GLU A 230 -20.31 3.97 -4.40
CA GLU A 230 -20.42 3.43 -5.78
C GLU A 230 -19.41 4.05 -6.76
N GLU A 231 -18.87 5.24 -6.46
CA GLU A 231 -17.97 5.99 -7.34
C GLU A 231 -16.49 5.55 -7.26
N ASP A 232 -16.00 5.07 -6.11
CA ASP A 232 -14.56 4.82 -5.89
C ASP A 232 -14.21 3.32 -5.77
N SER A 233 -15.03 2.57 -5.04
CA SER A 233 -14.95 1.11 -4.86
C SER A 233 -16.10 0.61 -4.00
N THR A 234 -16.59 -0.60 -4.24
CA THR A 234 -17.57 -1.26 -3.34
C THR A 234 -17.03 -1.45 -1.92
N ILE A 235 -15.70 -1.46 -1.75
CA ILE A 235 -15.00 -1.68 -0.48
C ILE A 235 -14.25 -0.39 -0.11
N GLY A 236 -14.59 0.22 1.03
CA GLY A 236 -14.09 1.54 1.44
C GLY A 236 -12.68 1.54 2.05
N ILE A 237 -11.68 1.01 1.33
CA ILE A 237 -10.29 0.96 1.77
C ILE A 237 -9.57 2.25 1.35
N LYS A 238 -9.30 3.13 2.30
CA LYS A 238 -8.71 4.46 2.04
C LYS A 238 -7.32 4.37 1.40
N TRP A 239 -6.40 3.58 1.97
CA TRP A 239 -5.04 3.47 1.42
C TRP A 239 -5.02 2.93 -0.01
N LEU A 240 -5.99 2.08 -0.37
CA LEU A 240 -6.11 1.50 -1.71
C LEU A 240 -6.56 2.54 -2.72
N GLY A 241 -7.55 3.38 -2.36
CA GLY A 241 -7.98 4.52 -3.18
C GLY A 241 -6.85 5.52 -3.39
N GLU A 242 -6.15 5.91 -2.33
CA GLU A 242 -5.03 6.85 -2.42
C GLU A 242 -3.87 6.31 -3.27
N LEU A 243 -3.62 5.00 -3.21
CA LEU A 243 -2.60 4.33 -4.03
C LEU A 243 -3.00 4.24 -5.50
N LYS A 244 -4.29 3.99 -5.80
CA LYS A 244 -4.82 4.07 -7.17
C LYS A 244 -4.51 5.43 -7.78
N ASP A 245 -4.93 6.51 -7.12
CA ASP A 245 -4.74 7.87 -7.62
C ASP A 245 -3.25 8.22 -7.78
N LEU A 246 -2.40 7.68 -6.90
CA LEU A 246 -0.96 7.88 -6.99
C LEU A 246 -0.34 7.15 -8.19
N VAL A 247 -0.73 5.90 -8.42
CA VAL A 247 -0.28 5.13 -9.60
C VAL A 247 -0.67 5.86 -10.88
N GLU A 248 -1.92 6.35 -10.96
CA GLU A 248 -2.41 7.07 -12.13
C GLU A 248 -1.59 8.34 -12.41
N GLU A 249 -1.35 9.16 -11.39
CA GLU A 249 -0.57 10.39 -11.55
C GLU A 249 0.88 10.11 -11.96
N VAL A 250 1.53 9.12 -11.34
CA VAL A 250 2.94 8.80 -11.62
C VAL A 250 3.10 8.18 -13.01
N GLU A 251 2.15 7.35 -13.44
CA GLU A 251 2.12 6.79 -14.80
C GLU A 251 1.91 7.88 -15.88
N GLU A 252 1.00 8.84 -15.65
CA GLU A 252 0.80 9.96 -16.58
C GLU A 252 2.05 10.84 -16.68
N MET A 253 2.68 11.10 -15.52
CA MET A 253 3.93 11.84 -15.46
C MET A 253 5.05 11.16 -16.25
N SER A 254 5.20 9.84 -16.12
CA SER A 254 6.24 9.10 -16.84
C SER A 254 6.02 9.14 -18.36
N LYS A 255 4.78 8.97 -18.83
CA LYS A 255 4.42 9.08 -20.25
C LYS A 255 4.69 10.47 -20.82
N SER A 256 4.38 11.52 -20.06
CA SER A 256 4.63 12.91 -20.47
C SER A 256 6.13 13.25 -20.53
N ALA A 257 6.95 12.60 -19.70
CA ALA A 257 8.40 12.77 -19.74
C ALA A 257 9.00 12.12 -21.00
N SER A 258 8.48 10.97 -21.43
CA SER A 258 8.95 10.25 -22.63
C SER A 258 8.58 10.94 -23.96
N THR A 259 7.50 11.74 -24.01
CA THR A 259 7.05 12.42 -25.25
C THR A 259 7.84 13.68 -25.60
N HIS A 260 8.71 14.17 -24.72
CA HIS A 260 9.55 15.35 -24.97
C HIS A 260 10.97 15.04 -25.45
N THR A 261 11.31 13.77 -25.69
CA THR A 261 12.65 13.33 -26.11
C THR A 261 12.75 12.99 -27.60
N GLU A 262 11.80 13.42 -28.43
CA GLU A 262 12.00 13.38 -29.89
C GLU A 262 12.69 14.66 -30.38
N PRO A 263 13.95 14.59 -30.88
CA PRO A 263 14.51 15.69 -31.64
C PRO A 263 13.79 15.76 -32.97
N THR A 264 12.98 16.80 -33.18
CA THR A 264 12.50 17.19 -34.51
C THR A 264 13.71 17.59 -35.36
N THR A 265 14.38 16.59 -35.94
CA THR A 265 15.43 16.79 -36.93
C THR A 265 14.75 17.15 -38.23
N LYS A 266 14.47 18.45 -38.44
CA LYS A 266 14.28 18.99 -39.79
C LYS A 266 15.65 18.99 -40.47
N PRO A 267 15.87 18.25 -41.56
CA PRO A 267 17.05 18.48 -42.40
C PRO A 267 16.81 19.78 -43.17
N THR A 268 17.48 20.84 -42.77
CA THR A 268 17.73 21.99 -43.63
C THR A 268 19.15 21.88 -44.13
N THR A 269 19.32 21.36 -45.34
CA THR A 269 20.54 21.59 -46.12
C THR A 269 20.14 21.78 -47.57
N GLY A 270 20.27 23.02 -48.05
CA GLY A 270 20.10 23.35 -49.44
C GLY A 270 21.29 22.90 -50.27
N THR A 271 21.01 22.46 -51.50
CA THR A 271 21.93 22.52 -52.63
C THR A 271 21.14 22.94 -53.86
N LYS A 272 21.72 23.87 -54.62
CA LYS A 272 21.22 24.55 -55.82
C LYS A 272 21.20 23.65 -57.07
N ALA A 273 20.62 24.22 -58.14
CA ALA A 273 20.40 23.73 -59.51
C ALA A 273 19.09 22.93 -59.66
N ASP A 274 18.13 23.30 -60.51
CA ASP A 274 18.28 23.73 -61.89
C ASP A 274 17.40 24.91 -62.33
N THR A 275 17.97 25.67 -63.25
CA THR A 275 17.33 26.69 -64.09
C THR A 275 16.40 26.00 -65.10
N ASN A 276 15.15 26.47 -65.24
CA ASN A 276 14.59 27.05 -66.48
C ASN A 276 13.05 26.89 -66.59
N ARG A 277 12.43 28.01 -66.99
CA ARG A 277 11.27 28.15 -67.90
C ARG A 277 9.88 28.48 -67.32
N ASP A 278 9.53 29.75 -67.53
CA ASP A 278 8.23 30.35 -67.93
C ASP A 278 6.93 29.63 -67.54
N THR A 279 5.95 30.27 -66.90
CA THR A 279 5.15 31.33 -67.53
C THR A 279 4.25 32.03 -66.50
N ARG A 280 4.20 33.37 -66.56
CA ARG A 280 2.99 34.22 -66.63
C ARG A 280 1.77 33.90 -65.72
N THR A 281 1.41 34.90 -64.90
CA THR A 281 0.08 35.59 -64.84
C THR A 281 -0.54 35.69 -63.44
N LYS A 282 -0.42 36.90 -62.84
CA LYS A 282 -1.51 37.76 -62.31
C LYS A 282 -2.40 37.19 -61.19
N ARG A 283 -2.37 37.82 -59.98
CA ARG A 283 -3.36 38.81 -59.46
C ARG A 283 -3.15 39.04 -57.94
N ASN A 284 -2.79 40.27 -57.54
CA ASN A 284 -3.02 40.83 -56.19
C ASN A 284 -4.50 41.30 -56.09
N PRO A 285 -4.95 41.92 -54.97
CA PRO A 285 -5.05 41.49 -53.58
C PRO A 285 -6.48 41.74 -53.05
N LYS A 286 -6.80 41.47 -51.77
CA LYS A 286 -7.83 42.26 -51.07
C LYS A 286 -7.68 42.23 -49.56
N GLU A 287 -7.25 43.37 -49.03
CA GLU A 287 -7.51 43.82 -47.66
C GLU A 287 -9.02 44.00 -47.41
N SER A 288 -9.45 43.83 -46.16
CA SER A 288 -10.13 44.91 -45.39
C SER A 288 -10.53 44.43 -43.99
N SER A 289 -10.02 45.11 -42.96
CA SER A 289 -10.73 45.39 -41.70
C SER A 289 -11.54 46.70 -41.86
N PRO A 290 -12.18 47.38 -40.87
CA PRO A 290 -12.39 47.11 -39.42
C PRO A 290 -13.78 47.56 -38.83
N THR A 291 -13.91 47.48 -37.48
CA THR A 291 -14.75 48.32 -36.54
C THR A 291 -16.28 48.07 -36.45
N GLU A 292 -17.06 48.24 -35.36
CA GLU A 292 -16.95 48.83 -34.00
C GLU A 292 -18.19 48.43 -33.13
N ARG A 293 -18.08 48.57 -31.79
CA ARG A 293 -19.06 49.04 -30.76
C ARG A 293 -20.11 48.13 -30.04
N SER A 294 -19.94 48.09 -28.70
CA SER A 294 -20.84 48.40 -27.55
C SER A 294 -22.23 47.77 -27.40
N ASP A 295 -22.50 47.12 -26.25
CA ASP A 295 -23.30 47.70 -25.15
C ASP A 295 -23.37 46.78 -23.91
N GLU A 296 -23.26 47.42 -22.74
CA GLU A 296 -23.52 46.91 -21.39
C GLU A 296 -25.02 47.12 -21.03
N PRO A 297 -25.56 46.49 -19.97
CA PRO A 297 -25.76 47.31 -18.76
C PRO A 297 -25.56 46.62 -17.39
N GLN A 298 -24.93 47.36 -16.50
CA GLN A 298 -24.85 47.28 -15.03
C GLN A 298 -26.18 47.53 -14.29
N LYS A 299 -26.35 46.92 -13.10
CA LYS A 299 -26.49 47.61 -11.78
C LYS A 299 -26.76 46.64 -10.61
N ASN A 300 -25.85 46.63 -9.61
CA ASN A 300 -25.96 47.14 -8.22
C ASN A 300 -26.59 46.17 -7.19
N GLY A 301 -26.13 46.02 -5.94
CA GLY A 301 -25.05 46.61 -5.14
C GLY A 301 -25.15 46.06 -3.69
N ASN A 302 -24.06 45.57 -3.07
CA ASN A 302 -23.23 46.20 -2.01
C ASN A 302 -23.55 45.62 -0.58
N PRO A 303 -22.75 45.89 0.49
CA PRO A 303 -21.75 44.95 1.02
C PRO A 303 -21.90 44.73 2.54
N ASN A 304 -21.09 43.85 3.15
CA ASN A 304 -20.72 44.06 4.55
C ASN A 304 -19.30 43.55 4.83
N THR A 305 -18.47 44.45 5.35
CA THR A 305 -17.11 44.25 5.84
C THR A 305 -17.14 44.47 7.34
N GLN A 306 -16.52 43.60 8.12
CA GLN A 306 -16.09 43.91 9.49
C GLN A 306 -14.61 43.60 9.67
N THR A 307 -13.92 44.60 10.19
CA THR A 307 -12.50 44.66 10.56
C THR A 307 -12.35 44.42 12.06
N ALA A 308 -11.32 43.67 12.46
CA ALA A 308 -10.60 43.82 13.73
C ALA A 308 -9.20 43.17 13.52
N THR A 309 -8.14 43.95 13.26
CA THR A 309 -7.19 44.55 14.21
C THR A 309 -6.33 43.55 15.00
N SER A 310 -5.03 43.69 14.79
CA SER A 310 -3.88 42.90 15.21
C SER A 310 -3.67 42.74 16.73
N THR A 311 -2.96 41.67 17.11
CA THR A 311 -1.88 41.78 18.10
C THR A 311 -0.74 40.83 17.72
N GLU A 312 0.34 41.44 17.23
CA GLU A 312 1.65 40.85 17.07
C GLU A 312 2.34 40.87 18.44
N THR A 313 2.87 39.74 18.89
CA THR A 313 3.92 39.73 19.91
C THR A 313 5.03 38.85 19.39
N ALA A 314 5.99 39.51 18.76
CA ALA A 314 7.30 38.95 18.48
C ALA A 314 8.00 38.65 19.82
N LEU A 315 8.36 37.39 20.05
CA LEU A 315 9.49 37.07 20.89
C LEU A 315 10.47 36.22 20.08
N THR A 316 11.51 36.90 19.64
CA THR A 316 12.72 36.34 19.04
C THR A 316 13.43 35.47 20.09
N THR A 317 13.48 34.16 19.86
CA THR A 317 14.46 33.30 20.56
C THR A 317 15.18 32.45 19.53
N ALA A 318 16.49 32.68 19.44
CA ALA A 318 17.41 32.03 18.52
C ALA A 318 17.43 30.50 18.68
N ARG A 319 17.54 29.80 17.54
CA ARG A 319 17.67 28.34 17.43
C ARG A 319 19.12 27.91 17.72
N PRO A 320 19.40 26.92 18.60
CA PRO A 320 20.75 26.41 18.82
C PRO A 320 21.25 25.56 17.64
N PRO A 321 22.56 25.55 17.34
CA PRO A 321 23.13 24.81 16.21
C PRO A 321 23.46 23.37 16.63
N GLU A 322 22.49 22.46 16.67
CA GLU A 322 22.77 21.02 16.82
C GLU A 322 22.02 20.06 15.86
N GLU A 323 21.24 20.56 14.91
CA GLU A 323 20.53 19.71 13.92
C GLU A 323 21.30 19.46 12.60
N GLN A 324 22.64 19.52 12.60
CA GLN A 324 23.44 19.12 11.43
C GLN A 324 24.40 17.94 11.67
N LYS A 325 24.46 17.37 12.88
CA LYS A 325 25.34 16.22 13.15
C LYS A 325 24.66 14.85 13.01
N SER A 326 23.34 14.80 12.79
CA SER A 326 22.61 13.52 12.71
C SER A 326 22.59 12.88 11.33
N SER A 327 22.74 13.65 10.25
CA SER A 327 22.73 13.11 8.87
C SER A 327 24.03 12.39 8.53
N SER A 328 25.16 12.84 9.07
CA SER A 328 26.49 12.25 8.82
C SER A 328 26.62 10.83 9.40
N LYS A 329 25.88 10.52 10.48
CA LYS A 329 25.97 9.22 11.16
C LYS A 329 25.21 8.12 10.42
N ILE A 330 24.10 8.46 9.76
CA ILE A 330 23.30 7.54 8.96
C ILE A 330 24.02 7.23 7.63
N ILE A 331 24.60 8.24 6.98
CA ILE A 331 25.36 8.07 5.73
C ILE A 331 26.60 7.18 5.95
N LEU A 332 27.25 7.28 7.12
CA LEU A 332 28.41 6.45 7.47
C LEU A 332 28.04 4.98 7.76
N GLN A 333 26.81 4.72 8.22
CA GLN A 333 26.32 3.37 8.51
C GLN A 333 25.99 2.61 7.21
N PHE A 334 25.41 3.29 6.22
CA PHE A 334 25.16 2.71 4.90
C PHE A 334 26.45 2.42 4.11
N LEU A 335 27.46 3.30 4.20
CA LEU A 335 28.77 3.08 3.56
C LEU A 335 29.52 1.87 4.15
N ARG A 336 29.39 1.61 5.47
CA ARG A 336 30.00 0.43 6.10
C ARG A 336 29.36 -0.87 5.61
N ILE A 337 28.03 -0.92 5.50
CA ILE A 337 27.33 -2.12 5.02
C ILE A 337 27.67 -2.40 3.55
N PHE A 338 27.77 -1.35 2.72
CA PHE A 338 28.16 -1.49 1.31
C PHE A 338 29.61 -2.00 1.13
N LEU A 339 30.56 -1.55 1.95
CA LEU A 339 31.95 -2.02 1.88
C LEU A 339 32.12 -3.46 2.39
N PHE A 340 31.31 -3.90 3.38
CA PHE A 340 31.32 -5.28 3.85
C PHE A 340 30.77 -6.27 2.81
N LEU A 341 29.79 -5.86 2.00
CA LEU A 341 29.22 -6.69 0.93
C LEU A 341 30.11 -6.81 -0.32
N LEU A 342 31.01 -5.85 -0.54
CA LEU A 342 31.99 -5.90 -1.64
C LEU A 342 33.26 -6.69 -1.29
N SER A 343 33.39 -7.17 -0.05
CA SER A 343 34.59 -7.85 0.45
C SER A 343 34.37 -9.34 0.78
N VAL A 344 33.25 -9.93 0.34
CA VAL A 344 32.92 -11.37 0.49
C VAL A 344 32.85 -12.04 -0.86
#